data_AF-A0A9D6YXE5-F1
#
_entry.id   AF-A0A9D6YXE5-F1
#
_cell.length_a   1.000
_cell.length_b   1.000
_cell.length_c   1.000
_cell.angle_alpha   90.00
_cell.angle_beta   90.00
_cell.angle_gamma   90.00
#
_symmetry.space_group_name_H-M   'P 1'
#
loop_
_entity.id
_entity.type
_entity.pdbx_description
1 polymer ?
#
loop_
_entity_poly.entity_id
_entity_poly.type
_entity_poly.pdbx_seq_one_letter_code
_entity_poly.pdbx_strand_id
1 'polypeptide(L)'
;MRIRKSLDKDGFTLIELLVVISIIALLSSVVLSSLNSSRAKARLAAGKQFASQADRVAGELAIVLFDFDSSPADKSSVSGTLTYSGNTAYSADTPWASGSSLFFDGSGDYALSASNLPLSGDAEFSMCAWIKWNGAWSSDYPSFMGNNSTGAANQGLSFTVRDGRPAVDFWVNRFRATSAITADEWHHVCGTKSPGLIGSATKLYVDGVQVAGAVEGSNVSPSIVLAPAVIGRLDGSRYFNGWVDSAHFFAKTLVASEVRDLYAAEASAFIAGI
;
A
#
# COMPACT_ATOMS: atom_id res chain seq x y z
N MET A 1 -56.14 -66.38 22.87
CA MET A 1 -56.24 -64.90 22.79
C MET A 1 -54.95 -64.34 22.20
N ARG A 2 -54.97 -63.86 20.96
CA ARG A 2 -53.95 -62.94 20.42
C ARG A 2 -54.55 -62.21 19.22
N ILE A 3 -54.87 -60.94 19.42
CA ILE A 3 -55.49 -60.04 18.46
C ILE A 3 -54.46 -59.69 17.38
N ARG A 4 -54.72 -60.01 16.10
CA ARG A 4 -53.98 -59.44 14.97
C ARG A 4 -54.65 -58.12 14.58
N LYS A 5 -53.98 -57.00 14.84
CA LYS A 5 -54.38 -55.68 14.34
C LYS A 5 -54.15 -55.67 12.82
N SER A 6 -55.21 -55.53 12.04
CA SER A 6 -55.12 -55.22 10.60
C SER A 6 -54.57 -53.80 10.47
N LEU A 7 -53.46 -53.65 9.74
CA LEU A 7 -52.95 -52.34 9.33
C LEU A 7 -53.76 -51.91 8.10
N ASP A 8 -54.73 -51.02 8.29
CA ASP A 8 -55.37 -50.32 7.18
C ASP A 8 -54.29 -49.52 6.43
N LYS A 9 -54.10 -49.84 5.16
CA LYS A 9 -53.16 -49.11 4.29
C LYS A 9 -53.97 -48.05 3.56
N ASP A 10 -54.18 -46.92 4.20
CA ASP A 10 -54.66 -45.72 3.55
C ASP A 10 -53.62 -45.28 2.51
N GLY A 11 -53.95 -45.42 1.22
CA GLY A 11 -53.10 -45.00 0.11
C GLY A 11 -53.28 -43.51 -0.16
N PHE A 12 -52.19 -42.78 -0.36
CA PHE A 12 -52.22 -41.37 -0.73
C PHE A 12 -52.84 -41.17 -2.11
N THR A 13 -53.65 -40.12 -2.25
CA THR A 13 -54.19 -39.72 -3.55
C THR A 13 -53.13 -39.01 -4.39
N LEU A 14 -53.24 -39.11 -5.73
CA LEU A 14 -52.32 -38.45 -6.66
C LEU A 14 -52.29 -36.92 -6.49
N ILE A 15 -53.41 -36.32 -6.08
CA ILE A 15 -53.50 -34.87 -5.88
C ILE A 15 -52.77 -34.42 -4.60
N GLU A 16 -52.85 -35.20 -3.51
CA GLU A 16 -52.11 -34.91 -2.28
C GLU A 16 -50.60 -34.96 -2.51
N LEU A 17 -50.14 -35.95 -3.27
CA LEU A 17 -48.72 -36.07 -3.63
C LEU A 17 -48.26 -34.85 -4.45
N LEU A 18 -49.09 -34.39 -5.40
CA LEU A 18 -48.78 -33.26 -6.27
C LEU A 18 -48.70 -31.94 -5.49
N VAL A 19 -49.62 -31.72 -4.55
CA VAL A 19 -49.61 -30.54 -3.68
C VAL A 19 -48.34 -30.52 -2.82
N VAL A 20 -47.96 -31.66 -2.22
CA VAL A 20 -46.78 -31.76 -1.37
C VAL A 20 -45.49 -31.43 -2.12
N ILE A 21 -45.29 -31.99 -3.32
CA ILE A 21 -44.10 -31.69 -4.12
C ILE A 21 -44.07 -30.21 -4.57
N SER A 22 -45.24 -29.60 -4.82
CA SER A 22 -45.32 -28.19 -5.22
C SER A 22 -44.92 -27.24 -4.08
N ILE A 23 -45.33 -27.55 -2.85
CA ILE A 23 -44.96 -26.77 -1.65
C ILE A 23 -43.47 -26.96 -1.34
N ILE A 24 -42.95 -28.18 -1.41
CA ILE A 24 -41.52 -28.45 -1.20
C ILE A 24 -40.68 -27.72 -2.26
N ALA A 25 -41.09 -27.72 -3.53
CA ALA A 25 -40.39 -27.01 -4.60
C ALA A 25 -40.36 -25.48 -4.35
N LEU A 26 -41.50 -24.91 -3.96
CA LEU A 26 -41.60 -23.48 -3.63
C LEU A 26 -40.70 -23.13 -2.44
N LEU A 27 -40.83 -23.85 -1.33
CA LEU A 27 -40.04 -23.61 -0.11
C LEU A 27 -38.53 -23.81 -0.37
N SER A 28 -38.16 -24.81 -1.17
CA SER A 28 -36.76 -25.09 -1.52
C SER A 28 -36.14 -23.96 -2.35
N SER A 29 -36.91 -23.33 -3.24
CA SER A 29 -36.42 -22.21 -4.07
C SER A 29 -36.08 -20.96 -3.23
N VAL A 30 -36.92 -20.66 -2.23
CA VAL A 30 -36.72 -19.53 -1.31
C VAL A 30 -35.49 -19.76 -0.43
N VAL A 31 -35.35 -20.98 0.10
CA VAL A 31 -34.19 -21.37 0.91
C VAL A 31 -32.90 -21.33 0.09
N LEU A 32 -32.90 -21.83 -1.15
CA LEU A 32 -31.71 -21.83 -2.00
C LEU A 32 -31.25 -20.41 -2.39
N SER A 33 -32.19 -19.51 -2.68
CA SER A 33 -31.91 -18.09 -2.94
C SER A 33 -31.31 -17.37 -1.71
N SER A 34 -31.89 -17.62 -0.54
CA SER A 34 -31.39 -17.11 0.75
C SER A 34 -29.99 -17.64 1.08
N LEU A 35 -29.72 -18.92 0.81
CA LEU A 35 -28.40 -19.54 1.02
C LEU A 35 -27.35 -19.01 0.04
N ASN A 36 -27.70 -18.76 -1.22
CA ASN A 36 -26.78 -18.20 -2.21
C ASN A 36 -26.35 -16.77 -1.85
N SER A 37 -27.30 -15.92 -1.46
CA SER A 37 -27.00 -14.55 -1.00
C SER A 37 -26.19 -14.54 0.31
N SER A 38 -26.50 -15.43 1.25
CA SER A 38 -25.74 -15.59 2.50
C SER A 38 -24.31 -16.10 2.26
N ARG A 39 -24.11 -17.03 1.31
CA ARG A 39 -22.77 -17.49 0.90
C ARG A 39 -21.97 -16.41 0.19
N ALA A 40 -22.62 -15.60 -0.66
CA ALA A 40 -21.97 -14.46 -1.29
C ALA A 40 -21.51 -13.42 -0.23
N LYS A 41 -22.38 -13.10 0.74
CA LYS A 41 -22.03 -12.24 1.88
C LYS A 41 -20.92 -12.84 2.76
N ALA A 42 -20.93 -14.14 3.01
CA ALA A 42 -19.90 -14.82 3.78
C ALA A 42 -18.55 -14.84 3.04
N ARG A 43 -18.53 -15.04 1.72
CA ARG A 43 -17.32 -14.94 0.89
C ARG A 43 -16.75 -13.52 0.89
N LEU A 44 -17.62 -12.52 0.78
CA LEU A 44 -17.23 -11.11 0.88
C LEU A 44 -16.66 -10.78 2.26
N ALA A 45 -17.32 -11.22 3.34
CA ALA A 45 -16.85 -11.02 4.71
C ALA A 45 -15.52 -11.75 4.97
N ALA A 46 -15.34 -12.96 4.45
CA ALA A 46 -14.08 -13.69 4.54
C ALA A 46 -12.95 -12.99 3.76
N GLY A 47 -13.25 -12.43 2.58
CA GLY A 47 -12.31 -11.59 1.82
C GLY A 47 -11.91 -10.33 2.58
N LYS A 48 -12.88 -9.64 3.20
CA LYS A 48 -12.64 -8.47 4.06
C LYS A 48 -11.77 -8.80 5.27
N GLN A 49 -12.02 -9.95 5.92
CA GLN A 49 -11.21 -10.41 7.04
C GLN A 49 -9.78 -10.78 6.62
N PHE A 50 -9.61 -11.36 5.42
CA PHE A 50 -8.30 -11.66 4.88
C PHE A 50 -7.51 -10.39 4.52
N ALA A 51 -8.13 -9.43 3.82
CA ALA A 51 -7.50 -8.15 3.49
C ALA A 51 -7.10 -7.38 4.77
N SER A 52 -8.02 -7.27 5.74
CA SER A 52 -7.73 -6.63 7.03
C SER A 52 -6.68 -7.36 7.88
N GLN A 53 -6.45 -8.67 7.65
CA GLN A 53 -5.36 -9.40 8.28
C GLN A 53 -4.05 -9.21 7.52
N ALA A 54 -4.07 -9.14 6.20
CA ALA A 54 -2.90 -8.87 5.36
C ALA A 54 -2.36 -7.45 5.58
N ASP A 55 -3.23 -6.44 5.63
CA ASP A 55 -2.86 -5.04 5.96
C ASP A 55 -2.22 -4.95 7.34
N ARG A 56 -2.76 -5.69 8.32
CA ARG A 56 -2.19 -5.74 9.67
C ARG A 56 -0.82 -6.40 9.69
N VAL A 57 -0.64 -7.51 8.98
CA VAL A 57 0.65 -8.22 8.94
C VAL A 57 1.72 -7.43 8.17
N ALA A 58 1.35 -6.75 7.09
CA ALA A 58 2.28 -5.94 6.30
C ALA A 58 2.67 -4.64 7.02
N GLY A 59 1.71 -3.96 7.65
CA GLY A 59 1.96 -2.79 8.50
C GLY A 59 2.72 -3.12 9.79
N GLU A 60 2.55 -4.31 10.35
CA GLU A 60 3.24 -4.77 11.58
C GLU A 60 4.75 -5.05 11.37
N LEU A 61 5.19 -5.17 10.11
CA LEU A 61 6.62 -5.27 9.76
C LEU A 61 7.28 -3.93 9.42
N ALA A 62 6.49 -2.87 9.22
CA ALA A 62 7.03 -1.54 8.97
C ALA A 62 7.57 -0.93 10.26
N ILE A 63 8.76 -0.30 10.17
CA ILE A 63 9.26 0.52 11.27
C ILE A 63 8.47 1.82 11.37
N VAL A 64 7.98 2.34 10.24
CA VAL A 64 7.19 3.56 10.19
C VAL A 64 6.14 3.42 9.10
N LEU A 65 4.90 3.77 9.42
CA LEU A 65 3.79 3.91 8.50
C LEU A 65 3.15 5.29 8.68
N PHE A 66 2.95 5.99 7.56
CA PHE A 66 2.13 7.19 7.48
C PHE A 66 0.97 6.91 6.53
N ASP A 67 -0.21 6.62 7.09
CA ASP A 67 -1.43 6.29 6.34
C ASP A 67 -2.27 7.51 5.97
N PHE A 68 -2.11 8.64 6.65
CA PHE A 68 -2.78 9.93 6.38
C PHE A 68 -4.33 9.91 6.43
N ASP A 69 -4.96 8.77 6.69
CA ASP A 69 -6.42 8.57 6.67
C ASP A 69 -7.21 9.27 7.78
N SER A 70 -6.53 9.76 8.82
CA SER A 70 -7.17 10.52 9.88
C SER A 70 -6.26 11.64 10.35
N SER A 71 -6.82 12.81 10.66
CA SER A 71 -6.07 13.99 11.10
C SER A 71 -6.23 14.19 12.61
N PRO A 72 -5.14 14.34 13.39
CA PRO A 72 -3.76 13.93 13.11
C PRO A 72 -3.59 12.49 13.62
N ALA A 73 -3.76 11.52 12.75
CA ALA A 73 -3.68 10.11 13.11
C ALA A 73 -2.92 9.39 12.00
N ASP A 74 -1.62 9.71 12.01
CA ASP A 74 -0.56 8.92 11.40
C ASP A 74 -0.35 7.66 12.27
N LYS A 75 -0.56 6.46 11.72
CA LYS A 75 -0.25 5.19 12.42
C LYS A 75 1.26 4.87 12.42
N SER A 76 2.10 5.66 13.10
CA SER A 76 3.53 5.35 13.26
C SER A 76 3.81 4.47 14.49
N SER A 77 4.55 3.37 14.32
CA SER A 77 5.11 2.56 15.43
C SER A 77 6.38 3.18 16.05
N VAL A 78 6.99 4.18 15.39
CA VAL A 78 8.09 5.00 15.92
C VAL A 78 7.60 6.45 16.09
N SER A 79 7.12 6.71 17.30
CA SER A 79 7.07 8.01 17.98
C SER A 79 7.06 9.28 17.12
N GLY A 80 5.87 9.85 16.94
CA GLY A 80 5.68 11.30 16.84
C GLY A 80 4.81 11.74 15.68
N THR A 81 3.84 12.58 16.01
CA THR A 81 3.10 13.44 15.07
C THR A 81 4.06 14.04 14.03
N LEU A 82 3.70 13.94 12.76
CA LEU A 82 4.43 14.65 11.71
C LEU A 82 4.40 16.16 11.97
N THR A 83 5.56 16.81 11.86
CA THR A 83 5.63 18.27 11.84
C THR A 83 5.59 18.73 10.39
N TYR A 84 4.50 19.39 10.04
CA TYR A 84 4.25 19.93 8.70
C TYR A 84 4.95 21.28 8.52
N SER A 85 5.41 21.56 7.31
CA SER A 85 5.98 22.82 6.89
C SER A 85 5.40 23.23 5.54
N GLY A 86 5.33 24.54 5.29
CA GLY A 86 4.63 25.08 4.13
C GLY A 86 3.11 25.04 4.30
N ASN A 87 2.42 24.85 3.19
CA ASN A 87 0.98 24.76 3.03
C ASN A 87 0.50 23.36 2.60
N THR A 88 1.34 22.34 2.81
CA THR A 88 0.95 20.94 2.67
C THR A 88 -0.36 20.65 3.41
N ALA A 89 -1.23 19.88 2.78
CA ALA A 89 -2.60 19.69 3.26
C ALA A 89 -3.10 18.27 2.98
N TYR A 90 -4.02 17.82 3.83
CA TYR A 90 -4.78 16.61 3.56
C TYR A 90 -5.68 16.79 2.33
N SER A 91 -5.81 15.75 1.53
CA SER A 91 -6.60 15.70 0.31
C SER A 91 -7.50 14.47 0.31
N ALA A 92 -8.74 14.64 -0.19
CA ALA A 92 -9.67 13.52 -0.41
C ALA A 92 -9.35 12.71 -1.68
N ASP A 93 -8.41 13.19 -2.49
CA ASP A 93 -7.87 12.45 -3.62
C ASP A 93 -6.93 11.36 -3.11
N THR A 94 -7.35 10.10 -3.20
CA THR A 94 -6.61 8.94 -2.68
C THR A 94 -6.64 7.81 -3.72
N PRO A 95 -5.75 6.81 -3.62
CA PRO A 95 -5.77 5.65 -4.51
C PRO A 95 -7.10 4.90 -4.50
N TRP A 96 -7.87 5.01 -3.42
CA TRP A 96 -9.08 4.22 -3.18
C TRP A 96 -10.38 5.05 -3.17
N ALA A 97 -10.31 6.35 -3.44
CA ALA A 97 -11.44 7.28 -3.33
C ALA A 97 -12.12 7.30 -1.93
N SER A 98 -11.37 6.89 -0.90
CA SER A 98 -11.74 6.93 0.50
C SER A 98 -10.51 7.24 1.34
N GLY A 99 -10.70 7.80 2.54
CA GLY A 99 -9.57 8.17 3.40
C GLY A 99 -9.01 9.54 3.06
N SER A 100 -7.72 9.75 3.30
CA SER A 100 -7.05 11.01 2.96
C SER A 100 -5.58 10.78 2.63
N SER A 101 -5.07 11.52 1.65
CA SER A 101 -3.65 11.57 1.29
C SER A 101 -3.05 12.91 1.68
N LEU A 102 -1.72 13.06 1.57
CA LEU A 102 -1.06 14.36 1.76
C LEU A 102 -0.66 14.97 0.41
N PHE A 103 -1.09 16.21 0.18
CA PHE A 103 -0.76 17.00 -1.00
C PHE A 103 0.47 17.89 -0.76
N PHE A 104 1.30 17.99 -1.80
CA PHE A 104 2.48 18.85 -1.88
C PHE A 104 2.47 19.63 -3.20
N ASP A 105 2.71 20.94 -3.13
CA ASP A 105 2.59 21.83 -4.30
C ASP A 105 3.88 22.01 -5.13
N GLY A 106 4.96 21.32 -4.75
CA GLY A 106 6.27 21.46 -5.39
C GLY A 106 7.11 22.64 -4.89
N SER A 107 6.72 23.30 -3.79
CA SER A 107 7.42 24.46 -3.26
C SER A 107 7.28 24.60 -1.74
N GLY A 108 8.32 24.26 -0.97
CA GLY A 108 8.38 24.57 0.47
C GLY A 108 7.65 23.57 1.36
N ASP A 109 6.80 22.72 0.79
CA ASP A 109 5.98 21.73 1.49
C ASP A 109 6.76 20.47 1.87
N TYR A 110 6.67 20.07 3.14
CA TYR A 110 7.17 18.77 3.62
C TYR A 110 6.62 18.42 5.00
N ALA A 111 6.73 17.14 5.37
CA ALA A 111 6.43 16.64 6.70
C ALA A 111 7.63 15.89 7.29
N LEU A 112 7.94 16.09 8.57
CA LEU A 112 9.04 15.43 9.28
C LEU A 112 8.56 14.59 10.46
N SER A 113 9.16 13.42 10.65
CA SER A 113 9.04 12.69 11.90
C SER A 113 9.83 13.37 13.02
N ALA A 114 9.39 13.21 14.26
CA ALA A 114 10.13 13.71 15.43
C ALA A 114 11.43 12.93 15.69
N SER A 115 11.44 11.64 15.34
CA SER A 115 12.56 10.72 15.57
C SER A 115 13.29 10.39 14.26
N ASN A 116 14.57 10.05 14.36
CA ASN A 116 15.34 9.57 13.21
C ASN A 116 14.86 8.20 12.74
N LEU A 117 14.90 7.97 11.42
CA LEU A 117 14.81 6.62 10.87
C LEU A 117 16.03 5.81 11.37
N PRO A 118 15.83 4.59 11.91
CA PRO A 118 16.93 3.77 12.42
C PRO A 118 17.67 3.04 11.29
N LEU A 119 18.06 3.78 10.25
CA LEU A 119 18.81 3.29 9.09
C LEU A 119 20.17 3.99 9.04
N SER A 120 21.25 3.22 9.05
CA SER A 120 22.61 3.77 9.01
C SER A 120 23.62 2.84 8.31
N GLY A 121 24.62 3.41 7.64
CA GLY A 121 25.62 2.66 6.88
C GLY A 121 25.04 2.09 5.58
N ASP A 122 25.57 0.95 5.15
CA ASP A 122 25.04 0.18 4.01
C ASP A 122 23.89 -0.73 4.49
N ALA A 123 22.87 -0.09 5.07
CA ALA A 123 21.73 -0.77 5.67
C ALA A 123 20.87 -1.44 4.61
N GLU A 124 20.23 -2.54 5.00
CA GLU A 124 19.08 -3.03 4.28
C GLU A 124 17.82 -2.23 4.61
N PHE A 125 16.96 -2.01 3.62
CA PHE A 125 15.68 -1.34 3.82
C PHE A 125 14.71 -1.58 2.65
N SER A 126 13.46 -1.19 2.88
CA SER A 126 12.48 -0.94 1.83
C SER A 126 11.68 0.32 2.11
N MET A 127 11.38 1.07 1.06
CA MET A 127 10.48 2.23 1.08
C MET A 127 9.37 1.99 0.08
N CYS A 128 8.13 2.06 0.51
CA CYS A 128 6.94 1.88 -0.33
C CYS A 128 5.94 3.01 -0.08
N ALA A 129 5.28 3.50 -1.11
CA ALA A 129 4.20 4.46 -0.99
C ALA A 129 3.30 4.41 -2.22
N TRP A 130 2.05 4.84 -2.05
CA TRP A 130 1.25 5.30 -3.17
C TRP A 130 1.62 6.74 -3.48
N ILE A 131 1.85 7.03 -4.76
CA ILE A 131 2.10 8.39 -5.23
C ILE A 131 1.25 8.71 -6.44
N LYS A 132 0.86 9.98 -6.55
CA LYS A 132 0.35 10.58 -7.78
C LYS A 132 1.08 11.88 -8.02
N TRP A 133 1.72 12.05 -9.17
CA TRP A 133 2.57 13.20 -9.46
C TRP A 133 2.01 14.04 -10.61
N ASN A 134 2.17 15.36 -10.54
CA ASN A 134 1.46 16.34 -11.39
C ASN A 134 2.04 16.58 -12.78
N GLY A 135 2.97 15.76 -13.28
CA GLY A 135 3.57 16.00 -14.60
C GLY A 135 4.58 17.17 -14.67
N ALA A 136 4.52 18.11 -13.71
CA ALA A 136 5.23 19.38 -13.73
C ALA A 136 6.34 19.47 -12.68
N TRP A 137 7.47 20.06 -13.07
CA TRP A 137 8.67 20.16 -12.25
C TRP A 137 9.06 21.60 -11.99
N SER A 138 9.34 21.91 -10.72
CA SER A 138 10.04 23.13 -10.30
C SER A 138 11.52 22.86 -10.02
N SER A 139 11.92 21.59 -9.86
CA SER A 139 13.22 21.16 -9.36
C SER A 139 13.67 19.81 -9.93
N ASP A 140 14.98 19.56 -9.89
CA ASP A 140 15.58 18.29 -10.33
C ASP A 140 15.51 17.23 -9.23
N TYR A 141 14.95 16.05 -9.53
CA TYR A 141 14.81 14.92 -8.58
C TYR A 141 14.04 15.28 -7.29
N PRO A 142 12.78 15.75 -7.40
CA PRO A 142 11.95 15.90 -6.21
C PRO A 142 11.74 14.55 -5.52
N SER A 143 11.71 14.56 -4.19
CA SER A 143 11.56 13.36 -3.36
C SER A 143 10.23 13.36 -2.65
N PHE A 144 9.49 12.26 -2.77
CA PHE A 144 8.23 12.07 -2.08
C PHE A 144 8.42 11.46 -0.69
N MET A 145 9.51 10.71 -0.45
CA MET A 145 9.84 10.19 0.89
C MET A 145 11.33 9.92 1.06
N GLY A 146 11.83 9.88 2.29
CA GLY A 146 13.22 9.52 2.56
C GLY A 146 13.66 9.85 3.99
N ASN A 147 14.94 10.14 4.16
CA ASN A 147 15.48 10.76 5.36
C ASN A 147 15.89 12.21 5.08
N ASN A 148 15.78 13.07 6.09
CA ASN A 148 16.09 14.50 5.99
C ASN A 148 17.59 14.78 6.16
N SER A 149 18.44 14.06 5.41
CA SER A 149 19.91 14.20 5.47
C SER A 149 20.41 15.38 4.63
N THR A 150 21.40 16.12 5.15
CA THR A 150 21.84 17.41 4.59
C THR A 150 23.16 17.33 3.81
N GLY A 151 23.10 16.68 2.64
CA GLY A 151 23.93 17.14 1.51
C GLY A 151 25.25 16.42 1.22
N ALA A 152 25.52 15.27 1.83
CA ALA A 152 26.70 14.47 1.53
C ALA A 152 26.38 13.30 0.58
N ALA A 153 27.24 13.10 -0.41
CA ALA A 153 27.15 11.98 -1.33
C ALA A 153 27.11 10.66 -0.56
N ASN A 154 26.16 9.78 -0.92
CA ASN A 154 25.97 8.46 -0.33
C ASN A 154 25.48 8.41 1.12
N GLN A 155 25.19 9.56 1.74
CA GLN A 155 24.73 9.64 3.13
C GLN A 155 23.24 9.96 3.26
N GLY A 156 22.65 10.60 2.25
CA GLY A 156 21.21 10.78 2.16
C GLY A 156 20.50 9.52 1.68
N LEU A 157 19.21 9.42 2.00
CA LEU A 157 18.28 8.43 1.48
C LEU A 157 17.03 9.17 1.00
N SER A 158 16.68 9.03 -0.26
CA SER A 158 15.47 9.63 -0.82
C SER A 158 14.86 8.73 -1.87
N PHE A 159 13.54 8.74 -1.97
CA PHE A 159 12.80 8.14 -3.05
C PHE A 159 12.30 9.28 -3.93
N THR A 160 13.00 9.46 -5.04
CA THR A 160 12.77 10.56 -5.97
C THR A 160 11.93 10.11 -7.15
N VAL A 161 11.31 11.05 -7.84
CA VAL A 161 10.72 10.82 -9.16
C VAL A 161 11.11 11.98 -10.06
N ARG A 162 11.76 11.70 -11.18
CA ARG A 162 12.13 12.71 -12.20
C ARG A 162 11.75 12.19 -13.56
N ASP A 163 11.07 13.00 -14.36
CA ASP A 163 10.50 12.60 -15.65
C ASP A 163 9.62 11.34 -15.55
N GLY A 164 8.86 11.22 -14.47
CA GLY A 164 8.03 10.06 -14.16
C GLY A 164 8.82 8.80 -13.81
N ARG A 165 10.14 8.87 -13.60
CA ARG A 165 10.96 7.70 -13.27
C ARG A 165 11.33 7.68 -11.79
N PRO A 166 10.77 6.75 -10.98
CA PRO A 166 11.13 6.61 -9.58
C PRO A 166 12.60 6.18 -9.41
N ALA A 167 13.26 6.65 -8.36
CA ALA A 167 14.63 6.27 -8.03
C ALA A 167 14.90 6.25 -6.54
N VAL A 168 15.60 5.22 -6.08
CA VAL A 168 16.25 5.23 -4.76
C VAL A 168 17.54 6.03 -4.91
N ASP A 169 17.61 7.17 -4.23
CA ASP A 169 18.62 8.21 -4.36
C ASP A 169 19.43 8.36 -3.07
N PHE A 170 20.75 8.43 -3.25
CA PHE A 170 21.72 8.68 -2.19
C PHE A 170 22.49 9.98 -2.47
N TRP A 171 21.74 11.07 -2.63
CA TRP A 171 22.14 12.43 -2.95
C TRP A 171 22.55 12.67 -4.42
N VAL A 172 23.66 12.05 -4.85
CA VAL A 172 24.22 12.21 -6.22
C VAL A 172 24.25 10.90 -7.00
N ASN A 173 24.18 9.77 -6.29
CA ASN A 173 24.19 8.43 -6.86
C ASN A 173 22.83 7.77 -6.59
N ARG A 174 22.26 7.12 -7.59
CA ARG A 174 20.89 6.58 -7.49
C ARG A 174 20.71 5.35 -8.36
N PHE A 175 19.73 4.53 -8.03
CA PHE A 175 19.19 3.51 -8.92
C PHE A 175 17.83 3.98 -9.41
N ARG A 176 17.71 4.27 -10.71
CA ARG A 176 16.51 4.87 -11.31
C ARG A 176 15.82 3.90 -12.27
N ALA A 177 14.48 3.90 -12.26
CA ALA A 177 13.69 3.15 -13.22
C ALA A 177 13.95 3.59 -14.66
N THR A 178 13.92 2.64 -15.58
CA THR A 178 14.08 2.90 -17.03
C THR A 178 12.77 3.27 -17.71
N SER A 179 11.64 2.94 -17.12
CA SER A 179 10.31 3.32 -17.61
C SER A 179 9.70 4.39 -16.73
N ALA A 180 8.99 5.33 -17.33
CA ALA A 180 8.22 6.34 -16.61
C ALA A 180 6.86 5.77 -16.21
N ILE A 181 6.40 6.11 -15.01
CA ILE A 181 4.99 6.01 -14.61
C ILE A 181 4.21 7.18 -15.19
N THR A 182 2.91 7.00 -15.39
CA THR A 182 2.02 8.03 -15.91
C THR A 182 1.83 9.15 -14.88
N ALA A 183 1.69 10.39 -15.37
CA ALA A 183 1.34 11.53 -14.53
C ALA A 183 -0.16 11.51 -14.23
N ASP A 184 -0.56 12.17 -13.14
CA ASP A 184 -1.95 12.30 -12.71
C ASP A 184 -2.68 10.96 -12.48
N GLU A 185 -1.93 9.88 -12.28
CA GLU A 185 -2.41 8.55 -11.93
C GLU A 185 -1.73 8.04 -10.65
N TRP A 186 -2.49 7.32 -9.83
CA TRP A 186 -1.99 6.70 -8.61
C TRP A 186 -1.19 5.44 -8.97
N HIS A 187 0.06 5.38 -8.49
CA HIS A 187 0.91 4.20 -8.59
C HIS A 187 1.46 3.83 -7.23
N HIS A 188 1.52 2.53 -6.96
CA HIS A 188 2.24 2.01 -5.81
C HIS A 188 3.70 1.79 -6.19
N VAL A 189 4.62 2.53 -5.58
CA VAL A 189 6.05 2.47 -5.89
C VAL A 189 6.83 1.96 -4.69
N CYS A 190 7.70 0.97 -4.93
CA CYS A 190 8.58 0.42 -3.91
C CYS A 190 10.04 0.41 -4.37
N GLY A 191 10.94 0.83 -3.48
CA GLY A 191 12.38 0.66 -3.61
C GLY A 191 12.90 -0.24 -2.50
N THR A 192 13.60 -1.31 -2.86
CA THR A 192 14.20 -2.24 -1.88
C THR A 192 15.71 -2.26 -2.06
N LYS A 193 16.46 -2.33 -0.96
CA LYS A 193 17.92 -2.31 -0.95
C LYS A 193 18.43 -3.31 0.06
N SER A 194 19.22 -4.29 -0.40
CA SER A 194 20.09 -5.09 0.49
C SER A 194 21.46 -4.41 0.62
N PRO A 195 22.36 -4.83 1.54
CA PRO A 195 23.71 -4.28 1.59
C PRO A 195 24.48 -4.57 0.29
N GLY A 196 25.36 -3.65 -0.12
CA GLY A 196 26.21 -3.76 -1.30
C GLY A 196 26.05 -2.59 -2.28
N LEU A 197 26.64 -2.75 -3.46
CA LEU A 197 26.64 -1.74 -4.52
C LEU A 197 25.21 -1.38 -4.97
N ILE A 198 24.93 -0.09 -5.18
CA ILE A 198 23.63 0.43 -5.63
C ILE A 198 23.06 -0.39 -6.79
N GLY A 199 23.84 -0.67 -7.83
CA GLY A 199 23.35 -1.29 -9.07
C GLY A 199 22.95 -2.77 -8.95
N SER A 200 23.56 -3.52 -8.03
CA SER A 200 23.26 -4.94 -7.84
C SER A 200 22.33 -5.21 -6.66
N ALA A 201 22.30 -4.29 -5.68
CA ALA A 201 21.59 -4.49 -4.42
C ALA A 201 20.27 -3.71 -4.33
N THR A 202 19.98 -2.82 -5.29
CA THR A 202 18.73 -2.05 -5.32
C THR A 202 17.75 -2.64 -6.34
N LYS A 203 16.46 -2.69 -5.99
CA LYS A 203 15.37 -3.04 -6.90
C LYS A 203 14.25 -2.02 -6.79
N LEU A 204 13.54 -1.81 -7.90
CA LEU A 204 12.37 -0.94 -7.99
C LEU A 204 11.16 -1.75 -8.44
N TYR A 205 10.00 -1.40 -7.91
CA TYR A 205 8.72 -2.02 -8.25
C TYR A 205 7.67 -0.92 -8.46
N VAL A 206 6.79 -1.15 -9.42
CA VAL A 206 5.62 -0.31 -9.72
C VAL A 206 4.42 -1.25 -9.76
N ASP A 207 3.36 -0.91 -9.04
CA ASP A 207 2.10 -1.65 -8.95
C ASP A 207 2.30 -3.15 -8.66
N GLY A 208 3.22 -3.41 -7.73
CA GLY A 208 3.58 -4.76 -7.28
C GLY A 208 4.51 -5.54 -8.22
N VAL A 209 4.95 -4.97 -9.34
CA VAL A 209 5.79 -5.64 -10.35
C VAL A 209 7.18 -5.00 -10.40
N GLN A 210 8.23 -5.84 -10.42
CA GLN A 210 9.60 -5.34 -10.53
C GLN A 210 9.84 -4.69 -11.90
N VAL A 211 10.40 -3.48 -11.91
CA VAL A 211 10.77 -2.75 -13.13
C VAL A 211 12.28 -2.74 -13.32
N ALA A 212 12.72 -2.60 -14.57
CA ALA A 212 14.14 -2.45 -14.89
C ALA A 212 14.64 -1.07 -14.44
N GLY A 213 15.86 -1.03 -13.90
CA GLY A 213 16.52 0.20 -13.46
C GLY A 213 18.01 0.20 -13.78
N ALA A 214 18.63 1.37 -13.68
CA ALA A 214 20.05 1.58 -13.92
C ALA A 214 20.64 2.53 -12.89
N VAL A 215 21.95 2.40 -12.66
CA VAL A 215 22.70 3.35 -11.83
C VAL A 215 22.89 4.65 -12.58
N GLU A 216 22.65 5.77 -11.90
CA GLU A 216 23.06 7.10 -12.33
C GLU A 216 24.02 7.68 -11.31
N GLY A 217 25.17 8.17 -11.79
CA GLY A 217 26.32 8.47 -10.94
C GLY A 217 27.23 7.25 -10.75
N SER A 218 27.85 7.16 -9.58
CA SER A 218 28.80 6.10 -9.22
C SER A 218 28.11 4.90 -8.61
N ASN A 219 28.52 3.69 -9.02
CA ASN A 219 28.05 2.43 -8.44
C ASN A 219 28.86 2.06 -7.19
N VAL A 220 28.41 2.52 -6.03
CA VAL A 220 29.10 2.34 -4.73
C VAL A 220 28.17 1.75 -3.68
N SER A 221 28.70 1.30 -2.55
CA SER A 221 27.90 1.03 -1.35
C SER A 221 27.57 2.36 -0.65
N PRO A 222 26.29 2.66 -0.37
CA PRO A 222 25.92 3.84 0.40
C PRO A 222 26.33 3.71 1.87
N SER A 223 26.41 4.85 2.56
CA SER A 223 26.67 4.93 4.00
C SER A 223 25.68 5.91 4.62
N ILE A 224 24.42 5.50 4.71
CA ILE A 224 23.29 6.31 5.15
C ILE A 224 23.56 6.84 6.56
N VAL A 225 23.18 8.09 6.83
CA VAL A 225 23.24 8.66 8.18
C VAL A 225 21.85 8.70 8.81
N LEU A 226 21.81 8.59 10.14
CA LEU A 226 20.57 8.74 10.89
C LEU A 226 20.03 10.16 10.72
N ALA A 227 18.81 10.26 10.20
CA ALA A 227 18.08 11.52 10.05
C ALA A 227 16.57 11.26 10.16
N PRO A 228 15.76 12.29 10.47
CA PRO A 228 14.30 12.16 10.52
C PRO A 228 13.74 11.61 9.21
N ALA A 229 12.66 10.82 9.28
CA ALA A 229 11.87 10.54 8.09
C ALA A 229 11.32 11.86 7.55
N VAL A 230 11.30 11.99 6.23
CA VAL A 230 10.74 13.14 5.54
C VAL A 230 9.81 12.66 4.43
N ILE A 231 8.67 13.31 4.30
CA ILE A 231 7.74 13.16 3.19
C ILE A 231 7.70 14.50 2.45
N GLY A 232 7.76 14.46 1.12
CA GLY A 232 7.56 15.63 0.26
C GLY A 232 8.80 16.46 -0.09
N ARG A 233 10.00 16.11 0.40
CA ARG A 233 11.23 16.76 -0.08
C ARG A 233 12.48 15.90 0.03
N LEU A 234 13.52 16.34 -0.69
CA LEU A 234 14.91 15.90 -0.50
C LEU A 234 15.73 16.95 0.25
N ASP A 235 15.63 18.21 -0.16
CA ASP A 235 16.35 19.34 0.46
C ASP A 235 15.55 20.65 0.32
N GLY A 236 16.19 21.79 0.59
CA GLY A 236 15.57 23.12 0.50
C GLY A 236 15.25 23.62 -0.91
N SER A 237 15.41 22.79 -1.95
CA SER A 237 15.13 23.14 -3.35
C SER A 237 14.37 22.06 -4.11
N ARG A 238 14.31 20.83 -3.59
CA ARG A 238 13.74 19.65 -4.26
C ARG A 238 12.51 19.16 -3.53
N TYR A 239 11.37 19.74 -3.88
CA TYR A 239 10.07 19.49 -3.27
C TYR A 239 9.18 18.67 -4.21
N PHE A 240 8.45 17.70 -3.65
CA PHE A 240 7.50 16.88 -4.37
C PHE A 240 6.27 17.70 -4.79
N ASN A 241 5.75 17.40 -5.97
CA ASN A 241 4.55 18.04 -6.54
C ASN A 241 3.53 16.94 -6.87
N GLY A 242 2.59 16.72 -5.97
CA GLY A 242 1.64 15.62 -6.06
C GLY A 242 1.09 15.18 -4.71
N TRP A 243 0.56 13.96 -4.69
CA TRP A 243 -0.03 13.33 -3.51
C TRP A 243 0.79 12.11 -3.10
N VAL A 244 0.88 11.90 -1.78
CA VAL A 244 1.49 10.72 -1.16
C VAL A 244 0.48 10.10 -0.21
N ASP A 245 0.35 8.79 -0.28
CA ASP A 245 -0.50 8.00 0.62
C ASP A 245 0.26 6.74 1.07
N SER A 246 -0.03 6.26 2.29
CA SER A 246 0.47 5.00 2.84
C SER A 246 1.99 4.82 2.68
N ALA A 247 2.75 5.77 3.20
CA ALA A 247 4.21 5.75 3.14
C ALA A 247 4.78 4.81 4.22
N HIS A 248 5.42 3.73 3.77
CA HIS A 248 6.01 2.68 4.60
C HIS A 248 7.54 2.70 4.55
N PHE A 249 8.17 2.59 5.72
CA PHE A 249 9.60 2.31 5.86
C PHE A 249 9.83 0.98 6.57
N PHE A 250 10.67 0.11 5.98
CA PHE A 250 11.03 -1.20 6.54
C PHE A 250 12.55 -1.29 6.74
N ALA A 251 13.03 -1.89 7.83
CA ALA A 251 14.46 -2.23 8.05
C ALA A 251 14.77 -3.65 7.56
N LYS A 252 14.15 -4.02 6.44
CA LYS A 252 14.43 -5.26 5.73
C LYS A 252 14.33 -5.02 4.24
N THR A 253 15.07 -5.81 3.48
CA THR A 253 14.86 -5.90 2.03
C THR A 253 13.61 -6.74 1.77
N LEU A 254 12.52 -6.12 1.31
CA LEU A 254 11.34 -6.85 0.87
C LEU A 254 11.66 -7.61 -0.42
N VAL A 255 11.22 -8.86 -0.48
CA VAL A 255 11.30 -9.67 -1.71
C VAL A 255 10.09 -9.38 -2.61
N ALA A 256 10.17 -9.78 -3.88
CA ALA A 256 9.13 -9.48 -4.88
C ALA A 256 7.73 -9.98 -4.49
N SER A 257 7.63 -11.13 -3.79
CA SER A 257 6.34 -11.61 -3.29
C SER A 257 5.78 -10.71 -2.20
N GLU A 258 6.61 -10.24 -1.27
CA GLU A 258 6.17 -9.36 -0.18
C GLU A 258 5.72 -8.00 -0.71
N VAL A 259 6.42 -7.45 -1.71
CA VAL A 259 6.01 -6.20 -2.37
C VAL A 259 4.66 -6.36 -3.09
N ARG A 260 4.46 -7.48 -3.79
CA ARG A 260 3.19 -7.77 -4.46
C ARG A 260 2.06 -7.99 -3.46
N ASP A 261 2.34 -8.65 -2.34
CA ASP A 261 1.34 -8.93 -1.32
C ASP A 261 0.96 -7.64 -0.57
N LEU A 262 1.92 -6.74 -0.31
CA LEU A 262 1.67 -5.37 0.20
C LEU A 262 0.78 -4.58 -0.76
N TYR A 263 1.17 -4.50 -2.04
CA TYR A 263 0.38 -3.84 -3.07
C TYR A 263 -1.05 -4.38 -3.14
N ALA A 264 -1.21 -5.70 -3.13
CA ALA A 264 -2.52 -6.34 -3.21
C ALA A 264 -3.37 -6.06 -1.97
N ALA A 265 -2.78 -6.06 -0.77
CA ALA A 265 -3.49 -5.77 0.47
C ALA A 265 -4.04 -4.33 0.47
N GLU A 266 -3.16 -3.37 0.17
CA GLU A 266 -3.52 -1.95 0.11
C GLU A 266 -4.49 -1.65 -1.03
N ALA A 267 -4.25 -2.16 -2.24
CA ALA A 267 -5.18 -2.01 -3.37
C ALA A 267 -6.55 -2.64 -3.08
N SER A 268 -6.62 -3.67 -2.23
CA SER A 268 -7.88 -4.33 -1.85
C SER A 268 -8.68 -3.54 -0.82
N ALA A 269 -8.09 -2.56 -0.13
CA ALA A 269 -8.84 -1.61 0.70
C ALA A 269 -9.91 -0.85 -0.12
N PHE A 270 -9.73 -0.74 -1.44
CA PHE A 270 -10.72 -0.29 -2.43
C PHE A 270 -12.06 -1.03 -2.39
N ILE A 271 -12.08 -2.31 -2.02
CA ILE A 271 -13.31 -3.14 -2.01
C ILE A 271 -14.01 -3.09 -0.63
N ALA A 272 -13.39 -2.46 0.36
CA ALA A 272 -13.92 -2.37 1.72
C ALA A 272 -14.65 -1.04 2.03
N GLY A 273 -14.49 0.00 1.20
CA GLY A 273 -15.15 1.30 1.34
C GLY A 273 -16.48 1.41 0.61
N ILE A 274 -17.59 1.28 1.37
CA ILE A 274 -19.00 1.55 1.01
C ILE A 274 -19.69 0.47 0.15
#